data_AF-A0A925MB85-F1
#
_entry.id   AF-A0A925MB85-F1
#
_cell.length_a   1.000
_cell.length_b   1.000
_cell.length_c   1.000
_cell.angle_alpha   90.00
_cell.angle_beta   90.00
_cell.angle_gamma   90.00
#
_symmetry.space_group_name_H-M   'P 1'
#
loop_
_entity.id
_entity.type
_entity.pdbx_description
1 polymer ?
#
loop_
_entity_poly.entity_id
_entity_poly.type
_entity_poly.pdbx_seq_one_letter_code
_entity_poly.pdbx_strand_id
1 'polypeptide(L)'
;MGQRVETDITVQRFGFLSDDAGSRLRFPRAENRDIEGSSGSVTYGAKDCVLDDLEGRLDTLRWTAEAASVGSSWLRDDQGRFEIAVDRVEMPRGLRLVSADRGVEIVAPYVSLTDMKLTVRGPFGSTTKPAEPAKPATPVAPATALRQSKLRFLDSLSGRIYITVKVVLDLPVIGHRSLDQQLRVPIQEGSLDFRKLEDSLDWLEGAFLDIKHEGEKLSLAWKVPLFGSAHDLIRWRLDHDATALASFGRVPVRSLADFRLVAGGKPDDKKRNPLKALSLDAIDIALSLLAPRSVEVGGGVIMFGGDDQPGMVDLAVTGSIHDRGAGELKGTIGSVDTTIKDVQLGPVKLTADRLHFDGLDQLEVKFDGFTPQAVTMIVHRVTATNLALQIGDPPPA
;
A
#
# COMPACT_ATOMS: atom_id res chain seq x y z
N MET A 1 -19.93 -22.04 0.09
CA MET A 1 -19.83 -21.82 1.55
C MET A 1 -20.83 -20.73 1.88
N GLY A 2 -21.79 -20.99 2.78
CA GLY A 2 -22.83 -20.00 3.10
C GLY A 2 -22.28 -18.92 4.03
N GLN A 3 -22.48 -17.65 3.68
CA GLN A 3 -22.32 -16.53 4.62
C GLN A 3 -23.50 -16.59 5.60
N ARG A 4 -23.21 -16.68 6.91
CA ARG A 4 -24.23 -16.57 7.97
C ARG A 4 -23.81 -15.44 8.89
N VAL A 5 -24.65 -14.42 8.98
CA VAL A 5 -24.54 -13.31 9.93
C VAL A 5 -25.76 -13.44 10.83
N GLU A 6 -25.53 -13.57 12.13
CA GLU A 6 -26.59 -13.59 13.13
C GLU A 6 -26.32 -12.50 14.13
N THR A 7 -27.34 -11.74 14.47
CA THR A 7 -27.20 -10.67 15.45
C THR A 7 -28.53 -10.36 16.11
N ASP A 8 -28.47 -10.03 17.40
CA ASP A 8 -29.64 -9.70 18.22
C ASP A 8 -29.91 -8.20 18.15
N ILE A 9 -31.01 -7.83 17.48
CA ILE A 9 -31.43 -6.42 17.37
C ILE A 9 -32.40 -6.11 18.52
N THR A 10 -32.02 -5.14 19.36
CA THR A 10 -32.91 -4.56 20.36
C THR A 10 -33.63 -3.35 19.76
N VAL A 11 -34.95 -3.39 19.77
CA VAL A 11 -35.79 -2.32 19.25
C VAL A 11 -36.63 -1.76 20.39
N GLN A 12 -36.53 -0.46 20.66
CA GLN A 12 -37.34 0.18 21.70
C GLN A 12 -38.82 0.26 21.33
N ARG A 13 -39.12 0.57 20.07
CA ARG A 13 -40.47 0.68 19.50
C ARG A 13 -40.45 0.22 18.05
N PHE A 14 -41.47 -0.53 17.63
CA PHE A 14 -41.66 -0.87 16.23
C PHE A 14 -43.04 -0.41 15.75
N GLY A 15 -43.12 0.01 14.51
CA GLY A 15 -44.36 0.32 13.80
C GLY A 15 -44.46 -0.52 12.54
N PHE A 16 -45.66 -1.01 12.24
CA PHE A 16 -45.99 -1.58 10.94
C PHE A 16 -46.94 -0.61 10.25
N LEU A 17 -46.59 -0.18 9.04
CA LEU A 17 -47.42 0.66 8.21
C LEU A 17 -47.70 -0.08 6.90
N SER A 18 -48.96 -0.08 6.49
CA SER A 18 -49.41 -0.62 5.22
C SER A 18 -50.22 0.48 4.55
N ASP A 19 -49.68 1.07 3.49
CA ASP A 19 -50.32 2.11 2.70
C ASP A 19 -50.32 1.75 1.20
N ASP A 20 -50.84 2.64 0.34
CA ASP A 20 -50.84 2.46 -1.11
C ASP A 20 -49.43 2.33 -1.71
N ALA A 21 -48.39 2.71 -0.96
CA ALA A 21 -46.99 2.59 -1.35
C ALA A 21 -46.30 1.32 -0.81
N GLY A 22 -47.03 0.44 -0.11
CA GLY A 22 -46.61 -0.89 0.31
C GLY A 22 -46.51 -1.10 1.83
N SER A 23 -46.07 -2.29 2.21
CA SER A 23 -45.86 -2.66 3.63
C SER A 23 -44.45 -2.29 4.09
N ARG A 24 -44.37 -1.55 5.20
CA ARG A 24 -43.11 -1.06 5.78
C ARG A 24 -43.04 -1.33 7.27
N LEU A 25 -41.86 -1.70 7.73
CA LEU A 25 -41.48 -1.76 9.13
C LEU A 25 -40.72 -0.48 9.47
N ARG A 26 -41.10 0.18 10.57
CA ARG A 26 -40.40 1.37 11.06
C ARG A 26 -39.91 1.14 12.48
N PHE A 27 -38.66 1.48 12.71
CA PHE A 27 -37.98 1.40 13.98
C PHE A 27 -37.38 2.78 14.25
N PRO A 28 -38.03 3.63 15.07
CA PRO A 28 -37.51 4.97 15.37
C PRO A 28 -36.07 4.94 15.90
N ARG A 29 -35.73 3.86 16.61
CA ARG A 29 -34.39 3.58 17.07
C ARG A 29 -34.19 2.07 17.17
N ALA A 30 -33.20 1.56 16.45
CA ALA A 30 -32.75 0.18 16.53
C ALA A 30 -31.30 0.17 17.04
N GLU A 31 -31.06 -0.65 18.06
CA GLU A 31 -29.75 -0.78 18.69
C GLU A 31 -29.29 -2.23 18.60
N ASN A 32 -28.01 -2.40 18.32
CA ASN A 32 -27.35 -3.68 18.30
C ASN A 32 -26.05 -3.61 19.08
N ARG A 33 -25.89 -4.48 20.07
CA ARG A 33 -24.71 -4.48 20.92
C ARG A 33 -23.53 -5.15 20.26
N ASP A 34 -23.76 -6.20 19.49
CA ASP A 34 -22.70 -7.02 18.92
C ASP A 34 -23.16 -7.66 17.61
N ILE A 35 -22.46 -7.32 16.54
CA ILE A 35 -22.61 -7.91 15.23
C ILE A 35 -21.31 -8.63 14.94
N GLU A 36 -21.39 -9.92 14.65
CA GLU A 36 -20.25 -10.68 14.17
C GLU A 36 -20.63 -11.47 12.92
N GLY A 37 -19.67 -11.61 12.02
CA GLY A 37 -19.84 -12.36 10.80
C GLY A 37 -18.52 -12.85 10.23
N SER A 38 -18.63 -13.73 9.24
CA SER A 38 -17.49 -14.24 8.50
C SER A 38 -17.81 -14.40 7.02
N SER A 39 -16.80 -14.24 6.19
CA SER A 39 -16.84 -14.48 4.75
C SER A 39 -15.50 -15.03 4.29
N GLY A 40 -15.47 -16.33 4.00
CA GLY A 40 -14.22 -17.04 3.67
C GLY A 40 -13.25 -17.03 4.85
N SER A 41 -12.02 -16.54 4.63
CA SER A 41 -10.98 -16.40 5.66
C SER A 41 -11.09 -15.11 6.47
N VAL A 42 -12.08 -14.26 6.19
CA VAL A 42 -12.20 -12.94 6.82
C VAL A 42 -13.34 -12.96 7.83
N THR A 43 -13.06 -12.48 9.04
CA THR A 43 -14.06 -12.22 10.08
C THR A 43 -14.22 -10.73 10.26
N TYR A 44 -15.42 -10.31 10.62
CA TYR A 44 -15.72 -8.90 10.87
C TYR A 44 -16.70 -8.78 12.03
N GLY A 45 -16.69 -7.63 12.67
CA GLY A 45 -17.66 -7.32 13.69
C GLY A 45 -17.80 -5.84 13.96
N ALA A 46 -18.87 -5.51 14.67
CA ALA A 46 -19.22 -4.16 15.04
C ALA A 46 -19.96 -4.16 16.38
N LYS A 47 -19.67 -3.17 17.22
CA LYS A 47 -20.29 -3.00 18.54
C LYS A 47 -21.00 -1.67 18.63
N ASP A 48 -22.00 -1.64 19.50
CA ASP A 48 -22.79 -0.44 19.81
C ASP A 48 -23.30 0.25 18.53
N CYS A 49 -23.91 -0.55 17.65
CA CYS A 49 -24.53 -0.05 16.43
C CYS A 49 -25.87 0.58 16.77
N VAL A 50 -26.08 1.82 16.33
CA VAL A 50 -27.33 2.55 16.48
C VAL A 50 -27.80 2.96 15.09
N LEU A 51 -29.07 2.69 14.79
CA LEU A 51 -29.74 3.08 13.57
C LEU A 51 -30.95 3.93 13.96
N ASP A 52 -30.94 5.20 13.56
CA ASP A 52 -32.03 6.13 13.80
C ASP A 52 -32.98 6.14 12.60
N ASP A 53 -34.28 6.09 12.90
CA ASP A 53 -35.37 6.03 11.91
C ASP A 53 -35.15 4.94 10.84
N LEU A 54 -34.84 3.72 11.29
CA LEU A 54 -34.67 2.56 10.41
C LEU A 54 -36.03 2.15 9.83
N GLU A 55 -36.14 2.18 8.52
CA GLU A 55 -37.29 1.74 7.73
C GLU A 55 -36.89 0.54 6.87
N GLY A 56 -37.64 -0.56 7.00
CA GLY A 56 -37.53 -1.76 6.19
C GLY A 56 -38.73 -1.89 5.27
N ARG A 57 -38.49 -1.86 3.95
CA ARG A 57 -39.51 -2.12 2.93
C ARG A 57 -39.52 -3.60 2.57
N LEU A 58 -40.63 -4.27 2.87
CA LEU A 58 -40.77 -5.72 2.71
C LEU A 58 -40.95 -6.15 1.24
N ASP A 59 -41.49 -5.26 0.41
CA ASP A 59 -41.72 -5.48 -1.02
C ASP A 59 -40.44 -5.48 -1.87
N THR A 60 -39.44 -4.74 -1.42
CA THR A 60 -38.20 -4.46 -2.16
C THR A 60 -36.94 -4.95 -1.44
N LEU A 61 -37.09 -5.56 -0.25
CA LEU A 61 -35.98 -5.95 0.65
C LEU A 61 -34.98 -4.80 0.86
N ARG A 62 -35.48 -3.57 0.91
CA ARG A 62 -34.69 -2.35 1.07
C ARG A 62 -34.77 -1.88 2.52
N TRP A 63 -33.62 -1.57 3.08
CA TRP A 63 -33.51 -0.96 4.40
C TRP A 63 -32.87 0.42 4.30
N THR A 64 -33.41 1.38 5.03
CA THR A 64 -32.89 2.75 5.09
C THR A 64 -32.91 3.25 6.52
N ALA A 65 -31.81 3.86 6.98
CA ALA A 65 -31.77 4.62 8.22
C ALA A 65 -31.45 6.09 7.89
N GLU A 66 -31.99 7.03 8.67
CA GLU A 66 -31.70 8.47 8.52
C GLU A 66 -30.32 8.82 9.06
N ALA A 67 -29.87 8.10 10.09
CA ALA A 67 -28.50 8.13 10.57
C ALA A 67 -28.08 6.75 11.09
N ALA A 68 -26.78 6.49 11.07
CA ALA A 68 -26.20 5.31 11.70
C ALA A 68 -24.90 5.68 12.42
N SER A 69 -24.66 5.07 13.57
CA SER A 69 -23.38 5.15 14.29
C SER A 69 -22.94 3.78 14.76
N VAL A 70 -21.63 3.54 14.78
CA VAL A 70 -21.02 2.31 15.29
C VAL A 70 -19.93 2.69 16.27
N GLY A 71 -20.03 2.20 17.51
CA GLY A 71 -19.10 2.54 18.58
C GLY A 71 -17.77 1.77 18.58
N SER A 72 -17.65 0.72 17.77
CA SER A 72 -16.36 0.19 17.28
C SER A 72 -16.61 -0.83 16.16
N SER A 73 -15.70 -0.95 15.21
CA SER A 73 -15.78 -1.97 14.16
C SER A 73 -14.42 -2.55 13.83
N TRP A 74 -14.40 -3.79 13.40
CA TRP A 74 -13.16 -4.48 13.06
C TRP A 74 -13.36 -5.47 11.91
N LEU A 75 -12.28 -5.74 11.20
CA LEU A 75 -12.19 -6.70 10.12
C LEU A 75 -10.80 -7.34 10.15
N ARG A 76 -10.73 -8.67 10.26
CA ARG A 76 -9.48 -9.41 10.42
C ARG A 76 -9.48 -10.70 9.64
N ASP A 77 -8.32 -11.05 9.12
CA ASP A 77 -8.06 -12.34 8.50
C ASP A 77 -7.81 -13.42 9.57
N ASP A 78 -8.30 -14.63 9.33
CA ASP A 78 -8.17 -15.79 10.23
C ASP A 78 -6.70 -16.21 10.46
N GLN A 79 -5.83 -15.97 9.48
CA GLN A 79 -4.38 -16.21 9.57
C GLN A 79 -3.64 -15.02 10.21
N GLY A 80 -4.35 -13.96 10.62
CA GLY A 80 -3.76 -12.77 11.24
C GLY A 80 -2.86 -11.96 10.29
N ARG A 81 -3.04 -12.13 8.96
CA ARG A 81 -2.26 -11.41 7.94
C ARG A 81 -2.64 -9.94 7.86
N PHE A 82 -3.88 -9.60 8.16
CA PHE A 82 -4.29 -8.22 8.33
C PHE A 82 -5.37 -8.06 9.39
N GLU A 83 -5.45 -6.86 9.93
CA GLU A 83 -6.47 -6.39 10.85
C GLU A 83 -6.75 -4.91 10.58
N ILE A 84 -8.01 -4.56 10.46
CA ILE A 84 -8.53 -3.21 10.43
C ILE A 84 -9.40 -3.05 11.66
N ALA A 85 -9.16 -2.00 12.43
CA ALA A 85 -10.01 -1.59 13.54
C ALA A 85 -10.35 -0.11 13.36
N VAL A 86 -11.58 0.25 13.68
CA VAL A 86 -12.06 1.63 13.68
C VAL A 86 -12.80 1.84 14.98
N ASP A 87 -12.37 2.83 15.77
CA ASP A 87 -13.00 3.10 17.05
C ASP A 87 -14.39 3.67 16.87
N ARG A 88 -14.65 4.51 15.85
CA ARG A 88 -16.00 5.03 15.64
C ARG A 88 -16.33 5.21 14.17
N VAL A 89 -17.54 4.80 13.77
CA VAL A 89 -18.08 5.05 12.43
C VAL A 89 -19.36 5.86 12.55
N GLU A 90 -19.45 6.94 11.79
CA GLU A 90 -20.61 7.85 11.76
C GLU A 90 -21.12 8.01 10.34
N MET A 91 -22.43 7.84 10.16
CA MET A 91 -23.16 7.98 8.91
C MET A 91 -24.34 8.95 9.11
N PRO A 92 -24.07 10.25 9.35
CA PRO A 92 -25.08 11.24 9.74
C PRO A 92 -26.06 11.61 8.61
N ARG A 93 -25.83 11.14 7.38
CA ARG A 93 -26.67 11.41 6.20
C ARG A 93 -27.36 10.16 5.69
N GLY A 94 -27.55 9.21 6.60
CA GLY A 94 -28.26 7.98 6.36
C GLY A 94 -27.43 6.87 5.76
N LEU A 95 -28.04 5.69 5.82
CA LEU A 95 -27.51 4.44 5.35
C LEU A 95 -28.61 3.75 4.56
N ARG A 96 -28.28 3.19 3.40
CA ARG A 96 -29.21 2.40 2.60
C ARG A 96 -28.61 1.04 2.30
N LEU A 97 -29.34 -0.01 2.61
CA LEU A 97 -29.05 -1.37 2.18
C LEU A 97 -30.07 -1.78 1.12
N VAL A 98 -29.60 -2.21 -0.03
CA VAL A 98 -30.44 -2.73 -1.12
C VAL A 98 -29.94 -4.10 -1.54
N SER A 99 -30.86 -4.94 -2.03
CA SER A 99 -30.46 -6.15 -2.75
C SER A 99 -29.73 -5.75 -4.02
N ALA A 100 -28.59 -6.37 -4.26
CA ALA A 100 -27.87 -6.27 -5.53
C ALA A 100 -28.08 -7.56 -6.34
N ASP A 101 -27.69 -7.57 -7.62
CA ASP A 101 -27.74 -8.76 -8.49
C ASP A 101 -27.05 -9.98 -7.85
N ARG A 102 -26.03 -9.72 -7.03
CA ARG A 102 -25.30 -10.71 -6.23
C ARG A 102 -25.00 -10.11 -4.86
N GLY A 103 -25.79 -10.50 -3.87
CA GLY A 103 -25.62 -10.09 -2.47
C GLY A 103 -26.28 -8.76 -2.13
N VAL A 104 -25.58 -7.91 -1.38
CA VAL A 104 -26.13 -6.68 -0.80
C VAL A 104 -25.24 -5.49 -1.17
N GLU A 105 -25.86 -4.36 -1.47
CA GLU A 105 -25.17 -3.09 -1.62
C GLU A 105 -25.49 -2.17 -0.44
N ILE A 106 -24.44 -1.67 0.19
CA ILE A 106 -24.49 -0.66 1.25
C ILE A 106 -24.11 0.67 0.62
N VAL A 107 -25.01 1.65 0.72
CA VAL A 107 -24.81 3.00 0.20
C VAL A 107 -24.92 4.01 1.33
N ALA A 108 -23.90 4.84 1.48
CA ALA A 108 -23.85 5.90 2.47
C ALA A 108 -23.37 7.21 1.81
N PRO A 109 -24.19 8.27 1.79
CA PRO A 109 -23.80 9.55 1.19
C PRO A 109 -22.59 10.19 1.86
N TYR A 110 -22.41 9.92 3.16
CA TYR A 110 -21.28 10.40 3.93
C TYR A 110 -20.96 9.41 5.05
N VAL A 111 -19.69 9.03 5.16
CA VAL A 111 -19.15 8.20 6.24
C VAL A 111 -17.96 8.92 6.85
N SER A 112 -17.88 8.96 8.18
CA SER A 112 -16.69 9.40 8.92
C SER A 112 -16.23 8.24 9.80
N LEU A 113 -14.98 7.84 9.64
CA LEU A 113 -14.29 6.85 10.47
C LEU A 113 -13.29 7.61 11.34
N THR A 114 -13.34 7.38 12.64
CA THR A 114 -12.43 8.00 13.62
C THR A 114 -11.52 6.93 14.21
N ASP A 115 -10.24 7.26 14.31
CA ASP A 115 -9.15 6.43 14.83
C ASP A 115 -9.13 5.05 14.16
N MET A 116 -8.81 5.06 12.87
CA MET A 116 -8.66 3.84 12.07
C MET A 116 -7.24 3.31 12.21
N LYS A 117 -7.12 2.05 12.63
CA LYS A 117 -5.86 1.31 12.66
C LYS A 117 -5.89 0.18 11.64
N LEU A 118 -4.91 0.17 10.74
CA LEU A 118 -4.63 -0.94 9.83
C LEU A 118 -3.30 -1.59 10.23
N THR A 119 -3.31 -2.89 10.41
CA THR A 119 -2.10 -3.70 10.58
C THR A 119 -2.05 -4.75 9.49
N VAL A 120 -0.94 -4.84 8.75
CA VAL A 120 -0.67 -5.89 7.76
C VAL A 120 0.62 -6.58 8.14
N ARG A 121 0.63 -7.92 8.09
CA ARG A 121 1.78 -8.76 8.42
C ARG A 121 2.19 -9.57 7.21
N GLY A 122 3.49 -9.82 7.10
CA GLY A 122 4.09 -10.54 5.98
C GLY A 122 3.61 -12.00 5.83
N PRO A 123 4.02 -12.67 4.74
CA PRO A 123 5.13 -12.27 3.87
C PRO A 123 4.73 -11.24 2.80
N PHE A 124 5.48 -10.13 2.73
CA PHE A 124 5.32 -9.08 1.71
C PHE A 124 6.09 -9.37 0.39
N GLY A 125 6.40 -10.63 0.11
CA GLY A 125 7.12 -11.06 -1.09
C GLY A 125 6.29 -12.01 -1.94
N SER A 126 6.52 -12.05 -3.25
CA SER A 126 6.02 -13.16 -4.04
C SER A 126 6.71 -14.42 -3.54
N THR A 127 5.97 -15.35 -2.97
CA THR A 127 6.40 -16.74 -2.90
C THR A 127 6.57 -17.21 -4.35
N THR A 128 7.77 -17.07 -4.91
CA THR A 128 8.19 -17.94 -6.01
C THR A 128 8.13 -19.35 -5.44
N LYS A 129 6.98 -20.00 -5.67
CA LYS A 129 6.78 -21.42 -5.42
C LYS A 129 8.00 -22.14 -5.99
N PRO A 130 8.67 -23.03 -5.24
CA PRO A 130 9.78 -23.82 -5.77
C PRO A 130 9.31 -24.49 -7.07
N ALA A 131 10.09 -24.32 -8.14
CA ALA A 131 9.76 -24.85 -9.45
C ALA A 131 9.53 -26.36 -9.35
N GLU A 132 8.28 -26.77 -9.54
CA GLU A 132 7.91 -28.15 -9.80
C GLU A 132 8.61 -28.59 -11.09
N PRO A 133 9.21 -29.80 -11.16
CA PRO A 133 10.02 -30.22 -12.29
C PRO A 133 9.25 -30.15 -13.62
N ALA A 134 9.92 -29.58 -14.61
CA ALA A 134 9.37 -29.13 -15.88
C ALA A 134 8.58 -30.20 -16.66
N LYS A 135 7.33 -29.87 -17.02
CA LYS A 135 6.64 -30.48 -18.17
C LYS A 135 7.07 -29.79 -19.48
N PRO A 136 7.07 -30.48 -20.63
CA PRO A 136 7.64 -29.97 -21.87
C PRO A 136 6.84 -28.82 -22.48
N ALA A 137 7.59 -27.94 -23.16
CA ALA A 137 7.26 -26.63 -23.70
C ALA A 137 5.89 -26.47 -24.39
N THR A 138 5.15 -25.44 -23.96
CA THR A 138 4.11 -24.72 -24.72
C THR A 138 4.51 -23.22 -24.71
N PRO A 139 4.06 -22.42 -25.69
CA PRO A 139 4.81 -21.30 -26.27
C PRO A 139 5.00 -20.12 -25.33
N VAL A 140 6.09 -19.39 -25.59
CA VAL A 140 6.62 -18.21 -24.89
C VAL A 140 5.52 -17.38 -24.23
N ALA A 141 5.41 -17.50 -22.91
CA ALA A 141 4.60 -16.59 -22.10
C ALA A 141 5.09 -15.14 -22.33
N PRO A 142 4.18 -14.15 -22.44
CA PRO A 142 4.59 -12.75 -22.55
C PRO A 142 5.48 -12.39 -21.36
N ALA A 143 6.58 -11.68 -21.65
CA ALA A 143 7.53 -11.23 -20.63
C ALA A 143 6.77 -10.62 -19.46
N THR A 144 6.99 -11.13 -18.24
CA THR A 144 6.29 -10.68 -17.04
C THR A 144 6.36 -9.14 -16.96
N ALA A 145 5.20 -8.49 -16.98
CA ALA A 145 5.13 -7.04 -16.92
C ALA A 145 5.86 -6.52 -15.68
N LEU A 146 6.73 -5.53 -15.85
CA LEU A 146 7.53 -4.95 -14.77
C LEU A 146 6.62 -4.27 -13.75
N ARG A 147 6.93 -4.37 -12.45
CA ARG A 147 6.12 -3.73 -11.39
C ARG A 147 6.06 -2.21 -11.58
N GLN A 148 7.14 -1.62 -12.11
CA GLN A 148 7.18 -0.19 -12.43
C GLN A 148 6.05 0.27 -13.37
N SER A 149 5.49 -0.61 -14.22
CA SER A 149 4.36 -0.25 -15.08
C SER A 149 3.08 0.06 -14.29
N LYS A 150 2.90 -0.58 -13.12
CA LYS A 150 1.76 -0.38 -12.22
C LYS A 150 1.95 0.80 -11.26
N LEU A 151 3.16 1.34 -11.20
CA LEU A 151 3.55 2.40 -10.27
C LEU A 151 3.71 3.76 -10.98
N ARG A 152 3.05 3.96 -12.13
CA ARG A 152 3.08 5.23 -12.88
C ARG A 152 2.51 6.41 -12.11
N PHE A 153 1.71 6.18 -11.07
CA PHE A 153 1.27 7.26 -10.18
C PHE A 153 2.45 7.95 -9.45
N LEU A 154 3.61 7.27 -9.32
CA LEU A 154 4.82 7.88 -8.75
C LEU A 154 5.47 8.92 -9.68
N ASP A 155 5.07 9.00 -10.97
CA ASP A 155 5.66 9.90 -11.98
C ASP A 155 5.31 11.39 -11.75
N SER A 156 4.46 11.74 -10.78
CA SER A 156 4.24 13.13 -10.36
C SER A 156 4.67 13.41 -8.92
N LEU A 157 5.40 12.49 -8.30
CA LEU A 157 5.98 12.76 -6.99
C LEU A 157 7.00 13.88 -7.06
N SER A 158 7.01 14.75 -6.07
CA SER A 158 8.04 15.76 -5.90
C SER A 158 8.50 15.77 -4.46
N GLY A 159 9.75 16.16 -4.24
CA GLY A 159 10.32 16.26 -2.89
C GLY A 159 11.77 15.83 -2.84
N ARG A 160 12.14 15.10 -1.80
CA ARG A 160 13.53 14.73 -1.53
C ARG A 160 13.64 13.43 -0.75
N ILE A 161 14.77 12.75 -0.96
CA ILE A 161 15.20 11.59 -0.19
C ILE A 161 16.60 11.90 0.33
N TYR A 162 16.74 11.97 1.64
CA TYR A 162 18.00 12.05 2.34
C TYR A 162 18.26 10.73 3.03
N ILE A 163 19.48 10.21 2.89
CA ILE A 163 19.85 8.91 3.41
C ILE A 163 21.35 8.85 3.61
N THR A 164 21.77 8.20 4.69
CA THR A 164 23.17 7.85 4.91
C THR A 164 23.36 6.37 4.56
N VAL A 165 24.09 6.10 3.49
CA VAL A 165 24.45 4.73 3.12
C VAL A 165 25.75 4.39 3.82
N LYS A 166 25.70 3.36 4.67
CA LYS A 166 26.86 2.86 5.38
C LYS A 166 27.25 1.48 4.86
N VAL A 167 28.53 1.34 4.50
CA VAL A 167 29.09 0.12 3.93
C VAL A 167 30.30 -0.30 4.72
N VAL A 168 30.28 -1.54 5.24
CA VAL A 168 31.41 -2.15 5.93
C VAL A 168 32.02 -3.20 5.02
N LEU A 169 33.30 -2.99 4.69
CA LEU A 169 34.09 -3.85 3.81
C LEU A 169 35.25 -4.51 4.56
N ASP A 170 35.60 -5.73 4.16
CA ASP A 170 36.81 -6.43 4.58
C ASP A 170 37.65 -6.75 3.34
N LEU A 171 38.59 -5.84 3.03
CA LEU A 171 39.35 -5.88 1.80
C LEU A 171 40.68 -6.62 1.99
N PRO A 172 41.13 -7.42 1.01
CA PRO A 172 42.48 -7.95 0.99
C PRO A 172 43.49 -6.79 1.04
N VAL A 173 44.55 -6.93 1.84
CA VAL A 173 45.65 -5.95 2.01
C VAL A 173 45.28 -4.66 2.76
N ILE A 174 44.12 -4.06 2.49
CA ILE A 174 43.69 -2.78 3.09
C ILE A 174 43.00 -2.99 4.45
N GLY A 175 42.47 -4.19 4.72
CA GLY A 175 41.79 -4.53 5.97
C GLY A 175 40.34 -4.03 6.04
N HIS A 176 39.83 -3.88 7.26
CA HIS A 176 38.45 -3.44 7.48
C HIS A 176 38.29 -1.95 7.17
N ARG A 177 37.27 -1.60 6.40
CA ARG A 177 36.90 -0.22 6.06
C ARG A 177 35.41 -0.02 6.31
N SER A 178 35.06 1.09 6.95
CA SER A 178 33.68 1.58 7.03
C SER A 178 33.59 2.85 6.21
N LEU A 179 32.55 2.95 5.40
CA LEU A 179 32.22 4.12 4.61
C LEU A 179 30.83 4.58 4.98
N ASP A 180 30.68 5.84 5.35
CA ASP A 180 29.39 6.47 5.64
C ASP A 180 29.20 7.60 4.62
N GLN A 181 28.22 7.47 3.73
CA GLN A 181 27.97 8.43 2.65
C GLN A 181 26.59 9.05 2.78
N GLN A 182 26.53 10.38 2.84
CA GLN A 182 25.27 11.10 2.79
C GLN A 182 24.85 11.29 1.33
N LEU A 183 23.65 10.83 0.99
CA LEU A 183 23.02 11.04 -0.31
C LEU A 183 21.86 12.01 -0.15
N ARG A 184 21.83 13.01 -1.03
CA ARG A 184 20.75 13.99 -1.10
C ARG A 184 20.11 13.94 -2.48
N VAL A 185 18.98 13.24 -2.57
CA VAL A 185 18.34 12.94 -3.85
C VAL A 185 17.10 13.82 -4.01
N PRO A 186 17.14 14.88 -4.84
CA PRO A 186 15.92 15.59 -5.19
C PRO A 186 15.05 14.71 -6.08
N ILE A 187 13.75 14.67 -5.79
CA ILE A 187 12.74 14.04 -6.64
C ILE A 187 11.97 15.16 -7.33
N GLN A 188 12.01 15.17 -8.65
CA GLN A 188 11.32 16.16 -9.48
C GLN A 188 10.51 15.41 -10.53
N GLU A 189 9.19 15.61 -10.54
CA GLU A 189 8.28 14.97 -11.50
C GLU A 189 8.49 13.45 -11.55
N GLY A 190 8.53 12.84 -10.36
CA GLY A 190 8.68 11.41 -10.15
C GLY A 190 10.01 10.83 -10.58
N SER A 191 11.02 11.66 -10.87
CA SER A 191 12.33 11.20 -11.31
C SER A 191 13.45 11.67 -10.39
N LEU A 192 14.49 10.84 -10.31
CA LEU A 192 15.75 11.14 -9.64
C LEU A 192 16.87 11.30 -10.67
N ASP A 193 17.82 12.18 -10.37
CA ASP A 193 19.02 12.40 -11.17
C ASP A 193 20.15 11.52 -10.64
N PHE A 194 20.45 10.42 -11.34
CA PHE A 194 21.43 9.46 -10.86
C PHE A 194 22.87 9.91 -11.15
N ARG A 195 23.09 10.85 -12.08
CA ARG A 195 24.42 11.44 -12.30
C ARG A 195 24.83 12.31 -11.13
N LYS A 196 23.91 13.10 -10.57
CA LYS A 196 24.18 13.85 -9.33
C LYS A 196 24.45 12.93 -8.13
N LEU A 197 23.86 11.73 -8.13
CA LEU A 197 24.19 10.72 -7.12
C LEU A 197 25.59 10.15 -7.32
N GLU A 198 25.97 9.87 -8.57
CA GLU A 198 27.34 9.47 -8.94
C GLU A 198 28.37 10.52 -8.51
N ASP A 199 28.15 11.80 -8.85
CA ASP A 199 29.03 12.91 -8.41
C ASP A 199 29.17 12.98 -6.88
N SER A 200 28.09 12.68 -6.16
CA SER A 200 28.08 12.64 -4.69
C SER A 200 28.82 11.43 -4.12
N LEU A 201 29.03 10.38 -4.91
CA LEU A 201 29.80 9.18 -4.56
C LEU A 201 31.29 9.33 -4.93
N ASP A 202 31.61 10.23 -5.86
CA ASP A 202 32.92 10.33 -6.54
C ASP A 202 34.02 11.06 -5.75
N TRP A 203 33.70 11.77 -4.66
CA TRP A 203 34.69 12.50 -3.86
C TRP A 203 35.59 11.62 -2.97
N LEU A 204 35.32 10.32 -2.91
CA LEU A 204 36.20 9.37 -2.25
C LEU A 204 37.46 9.20 -3.10
N GLU A 205 38.62 9.41 -2.48
CA GLU A 205 39.98 9.19 -3.02
C GLU A 205 40.23 7.71 -3.44
N GLY A 206 39.39 7.15 -4.32
CA GLY A 206 39.41 5.75 -4.73
C GLY A 206 38.02 5.11 -4.94
N ALA A 207 37.10 5.76 -5.67
CA ALA A 207 35.77 5.29 -6.10
C ALA A 207 35.48 3.79 -5.93
N PHE A 208 34.78 3.45 -4.84
CA PHE A 208 34.34 2.08 -4.57
C PHE A 208 32.91 1.81 -5.03
N LEU A 209 32.01 2.79 -5.05
CA LEU A 209 30.63 2.65 -5.51
C LEU A 209 30.40 3.50 -6.75
N ASP A 210 29.70 2.95 -7.72
CA ASP A 210 29.50 3.51 -9.06
C ASP A 210 28.06 3.18 -9.51
N ILE A 211 27.37 4.13 -10.16
CA ILE A 211 26.04 3.92 -10.74
C ILE A 211 26.18 3.80 -12.25
N LYS A 212 25.95 2.60 -12.77
CA LYS A 212 26.08 2.31 -14.20
C LYS A 212 24.73 2.22 -14.88
N HIS A 213 24.66 2.81 -16.06
CA HIS A 213 23.55 2.63 -16.98
C HIS A 213 24.03 1.92 -18.24
N GLU A 214 23.45 0.75 -18.54
CA GLU A 214 23.78 -0.06 -19.71
C GLU A 214 22.48 -0.61 -20.35
N GLY A 215 22.03 0.02 -21.43
CA GLY A 215 20.79 -0.37 -22.12
C GLY A 215 19.57 -0.30 -21.18
N GLU A 216 18.83 -1.39 -21.05
CA GLU A 216 17.63 -1.47 -20.19
C GLU A 216 17.94 -1.68 -18.70
N LYS A 217 19.14 -1.33 -18.24
CA LYS A 217 19.61 -1.67 -16.89
C LYS A 217 20.32 -0.50 -16.23
N LEU A 218 19.92 -0.25 -15.00
CA LEU A 218 20.66 0.56 -14.04
C LEU A 218 21.29 -0.38 -13.00
N SER A 219 22.55 -0.21 -12.64
CA SER A 219 23.17 -0.96 -11.54
C SER A 219 23.97 -0.07 -10.61
N LEU A 220 23.84 -0.35 -9.31
CA LEU A 220 24.80 0.10 -8.32
C LEU A 220 25.90 -0.96 -8.30
N ALA A 221 27.08 -0.59 -8.76
CA ALA A 221 28.24 -1.44 -8.86
C ALA A 221 29.31 -1.03 -7.85
N TRP A 222 30.04 -2.03 -7.37
CA TRP A 222 31.27 -1.82 -6.62
C TRP A 222 32.48 -1.99 -7.54
N LYS A 223 33.46 -1.09 -7.46
CA LYS A 223 34.69 -1.11 -8.27
C LYS A 223 35.91 -0.97 -7.35
N VAL A 224 37.00 -1.69 -7.64
CA VAL A 224 38.28 -1.48 -6.95
C VAL A 224 39.22 -0.74 -7.90
N PRO A 225 39.64 0.50 -7.60
CA PRO A 225 40.37 1.37 -8.53
C PRO A 225 41.65 0.80 -9.16
N LEU A 226 42.28 -0.21 -8.55
CA LEU A 226 43.61 -0.71 -8.96
C LEU A 226 43.67 -2.20 -9.37
N PHE A 227 42.70 -3.03 -8.99
CA PHE A 227 42.84 -4.50 -9.10
C PHE A 227 41.57 -5.29 -9.45
N GLY A 228 40.41 -4.64 -9.71
CA GLY A 228 39.14 -5.36 -9.78
C GLY A 228 38.24 -5.06 -10.97
N SER A 229 37.57 -6.11 -11.47
CA SER A 229 36.34 -5.98 -12.27
C SER A 229 35.24 -5.33 -11.42
N ALA A 230 34.41 -4.47 -12.03
CA ALA A 230 33.25 -3.94 -11.33
C ALA A 230 32.23 -5.06 -11.06
N HIS A 231 31.71 -5.12 -9.84
CA HIS A 231 30.73 -6.10 -9.40
C HIS A 231 29.41 -5.40 -9.10
N ASP A 232 28.35 -5.75 -9.83
CA ASP A 232 27.02 -5.21 -9.53
C ASP A 232 26.55 -5.71 -8.15
N LEU A 233 26.12 -4.78 -7.30
CA LEU A 233 25.50 -5.06 -6.00
C LEU A 233 23.98 -5.16 -6.17
N ILE A 234 23.40 -4.14 -6.80
CA ILE A 234 21.96 -4.01 -7.04
C ILE A 234 21.75 -3.74 -8.51
N ARG A 235 20.75 -4.40 -9.09
CA ARG A 235 20.34 -4.19 -10.49
C ARG A 235 18.86 -3.82 -10.55
N TRP A 236 18.55 -2.80 -11.32
CA TRP A 236 17.19 -2.41 -11.67
C TRP A 236 17.00 -2.59 -13.17
N ARG A 237 15.88 -3.20 -13.55
CA ARG A 237 15.47 -3.28 -14.95
C ARG A 237 14.63 -2.05 -15.29
N LEU A 238 14.96 -1.39 -16.39
CA LEU A 238 14.27 -0.20 -16.87
C LEU A 238 13.25 -0.60 -17.94
N ASP A 239 12.09 0.07 -17.96
CA ASP A 239 11.18 0.02 -19.09
C ASP A 239 11.61 1.01 -20.19
N HIS A 240 10.86 1.07 -21.28
CA HIS A 240 11.20 1.93 -22.43
C HIS A 240 11.29 3.42 -22.03
N ASP A 241 10.30 3.92 -21.28
CA ASP A 241 10.26 5.31 -20.84
C ASP A 241 11.43 5.64 -19.89
N ALA A 242 11.72 4.72 -18.95
CA ALA A 242 12.82 4.87 -18.01
C ALA A 242 14.18 4.81 -18.72
N THR A 243 14.34 3.97 -19.73
CA THR A 243 15.57 3.88 -20.54
C THR A 243 15.81 5.16 -21.34
N ALA A 244 14.74 5.74 -21.90
CA ALA A 244 14.82 7.02 -22.60
C ALA A 244 15.28 8.14 -21.65
N LEU A 245 14.68 8.23 -20.45
CA LEU A 245 15.10 9.20 -19.42
C LEU A 245 16.54 8.95 -18.95
N ALA A 246 16.97 7.68 -18.85
CA ALA A 246 18.30 7.32 -18.37
C ALA A 246 19.42 7.83 -19.27
N SER A 247 19.17 7.99 -20.58
CA SER A 247 20.09 8.64 -21.51
C SER A 247 20.42 10.10 -21.12
N PHE A 248 19.50 10.77 -20.42
CA PHE A 248 19.65 12.13 -19.88
C PHE A 248 20.14 12.15 -18.43
N GLY A 249 20.52 11.02 -17.84
CA GLY A 249 21.01 10.94 -16.46
C GLY A 249 19.92 10.89 -15.38
N ARG A 250 18.66 10.65 -15.77
CA ARG A 250 17.53 10.60 -14.84
C ARG A 250 16.79 9.27 -14.94
N VAL A 251 16.22 8.79 -13.86
CA VAL A 251 15.32 7.61 -13.89
C VAL A 251 14.06 7.88 -13.06
N PRO A 252 12.90 7.36 -13.47
CA PRO A 252 11.69 7.38 -12.64
C PRO A 252 11.91 6.64 -11.32
N VAL A 253 11.37 7.16 -10.22
CA VAL A 253 11.40 6.50 -8.89
C VAL A 253 10.76 5.12 -8.95
N ARG A 254 9.71 4.95 -9.77
CA ARG A 254 9.04 3.66 -9.99
C ARG A 254 9.99 2.56 -10.51
N SER A 255 11.06 2.92 -11.20
CA SER A 255 12.06 1.95 -11.68
C SER A 255 12.83 1.28 -10.54
N LEU A 256 12.87 1.90 -9.35
CA LEU A 256 13.53 1.32 -8.17
C LEU A 256 12.77 0.14 -7.57
N ALA A 257 11.48 -0.05 -7.91
CA ALA A 257 10.65 -1.14 -7.38
C ALA A 257 11.05 -2.53 -7.91
N ASP A 258 11.71 -2.59 -9.07
CA ASP A 258 12.14 -3.84 -9.73
C ASP A 258 13.62 -4.15 -9.48
N PHE A 259 14.05 -3.97 -8.23
CA PHE A 259 15.42 -4.27 -7.82
C PHE A 259 15.67 -5.78 -7.70
N ARG A 260 16.91 -6.18 -7.99
CA ARG A 260 17.45 -7.49 -7.69
C ARG A 260 18.79 -7.31 -7.00
N LEU A 261 18.91 -7.91 -5.81
CA LEU A 261 20.20 -8.10 -5.18
C LEU A 261 20.96 -9.17 -5.99
N VAL A 262 22.16 -8.85 -6.43
CA VAL A 262 23.03 -9.84 -7.05
C VAL A 262 23.63 -10.65 -5.90
N ALA A 263 22.97 -11.76 -5.55
CA ALA A 263 23.56 -12.74 -4.66
C ALA A 263 24.87 -13.18 -5.30
N GLY A 264 25.99 -13.01 -4.58
CA GLY A 264 27.30 -13.48 -5.01
C GLY A 264 27.17 -14.94 -5.48
N GLY A 265 27.78 -15.25 -6.63
CA GLY A 265 27.82 -16.62 -7.14
C GLY A 265 28.25 -17.60 -6.06
N LYS A 266 27.84 -18.88 -6.20
CA LYS A 266 28.16 -19.99 -5.29
C LYS A 266 29.51 -19.75 -4.59
N PRO A 267 29.56 -19.73 -3.24
CA PRO A 267 30.81 -19.50 -2.53
C PRO A 267 31.79 -20.58 -2.97
N ASP A 268 32.78 -20.17 -3.74
CA ASP A 268 34.01 -20.93 -3.88
C ASP A 268 34.70 -20.73 -2.53
N ASP A 269 34.82 -21.80 -1.73
CA ASP A 269 35.16 -21.83 -0.28
C ASP A 269 36.49 -21.14 0.10
N LYS A 270 37.18 -20.47 -0.84
CA LYS A 270 38.46 -19.80 -0.66
C LYS A 270 38.43 -18.28 -0.83
N LYS A 271 37.30 -17.64 -1.21
CA LYS A 271 37.25 -16.18 -1.41
C LYS A 271 36.45 -15.48 -0.32
N ARG A 272 37.13 -14.65 0.48
CA ARG A 272 36.51 -13.76 1.49
C ARG A 272 35.42 -12.91 0.82
N ASN A 273 34.22 -12.87 1.41
CA ASN A 273 33.17 -11.93 1.00
C ASN A 273 33.59 -10.50 1.43
N PRO A 274 33.86 -9.60 0.48
CA PRO A 274 34.36 -8.26 0.80
C PRO A 274 33.29 -7.39 1.47
N LEU A 275 31.99 -7.63 1.22
CA LEU A 275 30.90 -6.90 1.87
C LEU A 275 30.50 -7.58 3.18
N LYS A 276 30.73 -6.92 4.31
CA LYS A 276 30.39 -7.43 5.64
C LYS A 276 29.02 -6.95 6.12
N ALA A 277 28.69 -5.69 5.88
CA ALA A 277 27.42 -5.07 6.23
C ALA A 277 27.07 -3.91 5.28
N LEU A 278 25.78 -3.68 5.08
CA LEU A 278 25.20 -2.55 4.38
C LEU A 278 24.02 -2.02 5.21
N SER A 279 24.03 -0.74 5.58
CA SER A 279 22.89 -0.09 6.21
C SER A 279 22.51 1.21 5.53
N LEU A 280 21.24 1.53 5.68
CA LEU A 280 20.56 2.73 5.23
C LEU A 280 20.13 3.47 6.49
N ASP A 281 20.97 4.36 6.97
CA ASP A 281 20.81 5.09 8.23
C ASP A 281 20.30 6.51 7.96
N ALA A 282 19.70 7.14 8.99
CA ALA A 282 19.20 8.50 8.92
C ALA A 282 18.38 8.77 7.64
N ILE A 283 17.49 7.83 7.29
CA ILE A 283 16.54 8.02 6.21
C ILE A 283 15.65 9.19 6.61
N ASP A 284 15.50 10.17 5.73
CA ASP A 284 14.60 11.31 5.82
C ASP A 284 14.04 11.59 4.43
N ILE A 285 12.80 11.21 4.21
CA ILE A 285 12.08 11.32 2.95
C ILE A 285 10.97 12.33 3.16
N ALA A 286 10.90 13.34 2.30
CA ALA A 286 9.78 14.26 2.25
C ALA A 286 9.22 14.29 0.82
N LEU A 287 7.98 13.85 0.63
CA LEU A 287 7.36 13.68 -0.68
C LEU A 287 5.95 14.27 -0.72
N SER A 288 5.52 14.68 -1.91
CA SER A 288 4.15 15.13 -2.18
C SER A 288 3.73 14.73 -3.58
N LEU A 289 2.43 14.48 -3.75
CA LEU A 289 1.79 14.16 -5.02
C LEU A 289 0.82 15.29 -5.34
N LEU A 290 1.31 16.32 -6.05
CA LEU A 290 0.55 17.54 -6.31
C LEU A 290 -0.36 17.41 -7.54
N ALA A 291 0.07 16.66 -8.55
CA ALA A 291 -0.71 16.46 -9.77
C ALA A 291 -1.56 15.19 -9.68
N PRO A 292 -2.83 15.24 -10.15
CA PRO A 292 -3.72 14.08 -10.11
C PRO A 292 -3.16 12.88 -10.86
N ARG A 293 -3.32 11.67 -10.29
CA ARG A 293 -2.87 10.42 -10.91
C ARG A 293 -3.84 9.29 -10.63
N SER A 294 -3.96 8.38 -11.58
CA SER A 294 -4.74 7.16 -11.41
C SER A 294 -3.86 5.92 -11.32
N VAL A 295 -4.32 4.94 -10.56
CA VAL A 295 -3.79 3.57 -10.56
C VAL A 295 -4.94 2.59 -10.75
N GLU A 296 -4.74 1.63 -11.64
CA GLU A 296 -5.70 0.54 -11.85
C GLU A 296 -5.46 -0.57 -10.82
N VAL A 297 -6.52 -0.89 -10.05
CA VAL A 297 -6.47 -1.90 -8.99
C VAL A 297 -7.79 -2.65 -8.97
N GLY A 298 -7.72 -3.99 -8.97
CA GLY A 298 -8.91 -4.83 -8.84
C GLY A 298 -9.95 -4.62 -9.94
N GLY A 299 -9.54 -4.30 -11.17
CA GLY A 299 -10.46 -3.98 -12.28
C GLY A 299 -11.11 -2.60 -12.20
N GLY A 300 -10.86 -1.84 -11.14
CA GLY A 300 -11.29 -0.46 -10.95
C GLY A 300 -10.11 0.51 -10.99
N VAL A 301 -10.40 1.76 -10.61
CA VAL A 301 -9.43 2.86 -10.61
C VAL A 301 -9.44 3.56 -9.26
N ILE A 302 -8.25 3.83 -8.74
CA ILE A 302 -8.04 4.78 -7.63
C ILE A 302 -7.39 6.01 -8.24
N MET A 303 -8.05 7.16 -8.14
CA MET A 303 -7.50 8.46 -8.51
C MET A 303 -7.01 9.16 -7.24
N PHE A 304 -5.77 9.63 -7.24
CA PHE A 304 -5.21 10.48 -6.21
C PHE A 304 -5.35 11.93 -6.64
N GLY A 305 -5.90 12.76 -5.77
CA GLY A 305 -6.17 14.17 -6.02
C GLY A 305 -7.37 14.40 -6.94
N GLY A 306 -7.72 15.67 -7.11
CA GLY A 306 -8.72 16.15 -8.05
C GLY A 306 -8.23 17.44 -8.71
N ASP A 307 -9.07 18.05 -9.54
CA ASP A 307 -8.69 19.27 -10.29
C ASP A 307 -8.19 20.40 -9.37
N ASP A 308 -8.71 20.48 -8.14
CA ASP A 308 -8.38 21.52 -7.15
C ASP A 308 -7.75 21.00 -5.85
N GLN A 309 -7.39 19.71 -5.76
CA GLN A 309 -6.86 19.12 -4.53
C GLN A 309 -5.64 18.23 -4.81
N PRO A 310 -4.53 18.40 -4.06
CA PRO A 310 -3.38 17.50 -4.17
C PRO A 310 -3.77 16.08 -3.75
N GLY A 311 -3.14 15.07 -4.35
CA GLY A 311 -3.44 13.68 -4.03
C GLY A 311 -2.80 13.21 -2.73
N MET A 312 -1.63 13.74 -2.40
CA MET A 312 -0.93 13.45 -1.15
C MET A 312 -0.05 14.65 -0.77
N VAL A 313 -0.12 15.07 0.48
CA VAL A 313 0.62 16.23 0.99
C VAL A 313 1.47 15.82 2.18
N ASP A 314 2.70 16.33 2.21
CA ASP A 314 3.61 16.22 3.36
C ASP A 314 3.83 14.78 3.86
N LEU A 315 4.07 13.84 2.94
CA LEU A 315 4.58 12.52 3.34
C LEU A 315 5.99 12.70 3.88
N ALA A 316 6.16 12.50 5.18
CA ALA A 316 7.46 12.47 5.84
C ALA A 316 7.75 11.03 6.30
N VAL A 317 8.91 10.47 5.96
CA VAL A 317 9.34 9.15 6.43
C VAL A 317 10.75 9.26 6.97
N THR A 318 10.97 8.76 8.18
CA THR A 318 12.27 8.69 8.83
C THR A 318 12.58 7.28 9.33
N GLY A 319 13.85 6.95 9.50
CA GLY A 319 14.24 5.69 10.13
C GLY A 319 15.54 5.11 9.62
N SER A 320 15.68 3.80 9.77
CA SER A 320 16.84 3.05 9.30
C SER A 320 16.48 1.63 8.86
N ILE A 321 17.24 1.12 7.90
CA ILE A 321 17.13 -0.27 7.42
C ILE A 321 18.54 -0.86 7.36
N HIS A 322 18.69 -2.07 7.84
CA HIS A 322 19.97 -2.77 7.88
C HIS A 322 19.88 -4.02 7.01
N ASP A 323 20.97 -4.43 6.37
CA ASP A 323 21.01 -5.66 5.57
C ASP A 323 20.79 -6.93 6.41
N ARG A 324 21.12 -6.86 7.70
CA ARG A 324 20.91 -7.91 8.70
C ARG A 324 20.30 -7.31 9.97
N GLY A 325 19.26 -7.96 10.48
CA GLY A 325 18.59 -7.57 11.72
C GLY A 325 17.44 -6.60 11.52
N ALA A 326 16.92 -6.10 12.63
CA ALA A 326 15.72 -5.28 12.66
C ALA A 326 15.96 -3.88 12.09
N GLY A 327 15.09 -3.44 11.20
CA GLY A 327 14.99 -2.05 10.73
C GLY A 327 13.57 -1.50 10.96
N GLU A 328 13.45 -0.18 10.95
CA GLU A 328 12.17 0.51 11.16
C GLU A 328 12.12 1.79 10.33
N LEU A 329 11.00 1.96 9.61
CA LEU A 329 10.61 3.24 9.04
C LEU A 329 9.38 3.75 9.76
N LYS A 330 9.40 5.02 10.17
CA LYS A 330 8.27 5.76 10.73
C LYS A 330 7.90 6.88 9.79
N GLY A 331 6.62 7.13 9.58
CA GLY A 331 6.19 8.23 8.75
C GLY A 331 4.88 8.84 9.19
N THR A 332 4.64 10.03 8.65
CA THR A 332 3.41 10.78 8.79
C THR A 332 3.01 11.28 7.41
N ILE A 333 1.72 11.53 7.22
CA ILE A 333 1.20 12.17 6.00
C ILE A 333 0.23 13.26 6.44
N GLY A 334 0.34 14.46 5.88
CA GLY A 334 -0.57 15.55 6.19
C GLY A 334 -1.99 15.23 5.74
N SER A 335 -2.16 14.85 4.47
CA SER A 335 -3.45 14.39 3.95
C SER A 335 -3.29 13.53 2.70
N VAL A 336 -4.30 12.70 2.45
CA VAL A 336 -4.46 11.94 1.20
C VAL A 336 -5.89 12.10 0.72
N ASP A 337 -6.07 12.60 -0.50
CA ASP A 337 -7.37 12.69 -1.16
C ASP A 337 -7.41 11.72 -2.34
N THR A 338 -8.43 10.87 -2.36
CA THR A 338 -8.62 9.89 -3.42
C THR A 338 -10.06 9.78 -3.87
N THR A 339 -10.27 9.31 -5.09
CA THR A 339 -11.54 8.81 -5.60
C THR A 339 -11.36 7.33 -5.92
N ILE A 340 -12.29 6.49 -5.51
CA ILE A 340 -12.26 5.05 -5.78
C ILE A 340 -13.43 4.72 -6.68
N LYS A 341 -13.17 4.08 -7.81
CA LYS A 341 -14.21 3.66 -8.74
C LYS A 341 -14.10 2.17 -9.03
N ASP A 342 -15.14 1.44 -8.68
CA ASP A 342 -15.35 0.03 -9.07
C ASP A 342 -14.19 -0.90 -8.68
N VAL A 343 -13.48 -0.63 -7.58
CA VAL A 343 -12.33 -1.43 -7.15
C VAL A 343 -12.82 -2.72 -6.51
N GLN A 344 -12.46 -3.86 -7.10
CA GLN A 344 -12.77 -5.19 -6.55
C GLN A 344 -11.70 -5.65 -5.55
N LEU A 345 -12.13 -5.95 -4.33
CA LEU A 345 -11.34 -6.50 -3.23
C LEU A 345 -11.99 -7.82 -2.77
N GLY A 346 -11.64 -8.93 -3.42
CA GLY A 346 -12.25 -10.22 -3.14
C GLY A 346 -13.75 -10.22 -3.47
N PRO A 347 -14.65 -10.51 -2.51
CA PRO A 347 -16.11 -10.46 -2.72
C PRO A 347 -16.70 -9.03 -2.59
N VAL A 348 -15.87 -8.02 -2.34
CA VAL A 348 -16.32 -6.64 -2.14
C VAL A 348 -15.97 -5.79 -3.36
N LYS A 349 -16.93 -5.05 -3.88
CA LYS A 349 -16.72 -3.98 -4.85
C LYS A 349 -16.94 -2.64 -4.16
N LEU A 350 -15.96 -1.73 -4.26
CA LEU A 350 -15.94 -0.45 -3.59
C LEU A 350 -15.94 0.70 -4.60
N THR A 351 -16.83 1.67 -4.37
CA THR A 351 -16.83 2.98 -5.02
C THR A 351 -17.01 4.07 -3.97
N ALA A 352 -16.25 5.14 -4.09
CA ALA A 352 -16.39 6.35 -3.28
C ALA A 352 -15.93 7.55 -4.11
N ASP A 353 -16.79 8.56 -4.24
CA ASP A 353 -16.49 9.76 -5.04
C ASP A 353 -15.31 10.53 -4.46
N ARG A 354 -15.24 10.59 -3.13
CA ARG A 354 -14.09 11.13 -2.39
C ARG A 354 -13.86 10.30 -1.14
N LEU A 355 -12.62 9.90 -0.94
CA LEU A 355 -12.08 9.27 0.26
C LEU A 355 -10.89 10.13 0.71
N HIS A 356 -11.09 10.87 1.79
CA HIS A 356 -10.13 11.81 2.35
C HIS A 356 -9.60 11.28 3.68
N PHE A 357 -8.29 11.17 3.79
CA PHE A 357 -7.55 10.83 5.00
C PHE A 357 -6.99 12.14 5.55
N ASP A 358 -7.52 12.56 6.70
CA ASP A 358 -7.10 13.77 7.40
C ASP A 358 -6.04 13.39 8.43
N GLY A 359 -4.77 13.48 8.03
CA GLY A 359 -3.64 13.07 8.85
C GLY A 359 -3.46 11.55 8.93
N LEU A 360 -2.27 11.10 8.55
CA LEU A 360 -1.74 9.81 8.95
C LEU A 360 -0.77 10.08 10.11
N ASP A 361 -1.21 9.80 11.34
CA ASP A 361 -0.47 10.08 12.56
C ASP A 361 0.76 9.18 12.71
N GLN A 362 0.63 7.92 12.29
CA GLN A 362 1.70 6.94 12.39
C GLN A 362 1.63 5.93 11.25
N LEU A 363 2.64 5.94 10.39
CA LEU A 363 2.99 4.85 9.49
C LEU A 363 4.23 4.19 10.08
N GLU A 364 4.18 2.90 10.36
CA GLU A 364 5.32 2.14 10.87
C GLU A 364 5.53 0.91 10.01
N VAL A 365 6.72 0.78 9.44
CA VAL A 365 7.12 -0.40 8.67
C VAL A 365 8.31 -1.04 9.37
N LYS A 366 8.12 -2.27 9.85
CA LYS A 366 9.18 -3.07 10.46
C LYS A 366 9.85 -3.95 9.42
N PHE A 367 11.16 -4.06 9.50
CA PHE A 367 11.99 -4.85 8.59
C PHE A 367 12.80 -5.90 9.35
N ASP A 368 13.08 -7.01 8.68
CA ASP A 368 14.19 -7.91 8.99
C ASP A 368 15.06 -8.01 7.74
N GLY A 369 16.29 -7.49 7.84
CA GLY A 369 17.08 -7.16 6.67
C GLY A 369 16.37 -6.09 5.82
N PHE A 370 16.39 -6.27 4.49
CA PHE A 370 15.60 -5.45 3.55
C PHE A 370 14.18 -5.98 3.30
N THR A 371 13.70 -6.91 4.12
CA THR A 371 12.37 -7.52 3.94
C THR A 371 11.38 -6.92 4.93
N PRO A 372 10.31 -6.24 4.46
CA PRO A 372 9.28 -5.76 5.36
C PRO A 372 8.55 -6.95 6.01
N GLN A 373 8.27 -6.83 7.30
CA GLN A 373 7.67 -7.86 8.16
C GLN A 373 6.27 -7.46 8.62
N ALA A 374 6.07 -6.17 8.91
CA ALA A 374 4.79 -5.63 9.32
C ALA A 374 4.66 -4.18 8.87
N VAL A 375 3.44 -3.78 8.53
CA VAL A 375 3.05 -2.39 8.28
C VAL A 375 1.92 -2.08 9.25
N THR A 376 2.08 -1.04 10.06
CA THR A 376 1.02 -0.48 10.90
C THR A 376 0.74 0.94 10.44
N MET A 377 -0.54 1.27 10.29
CA MET A 377 -1.00 2.59 9.93
C MET A 377 -2.08 3.01 10.91
N ILE A 378 -1.96 4.22 11.45
CA ILE A 378 -2.98 4.86 12.29
C ILE A 378 -3.38 6.15 11.58
N VAL A 379 -4.67 6.28 11.32
CA VAL A 379 -5.28 7.45 10.69
C VAL A 379 -6.29 8.01 11.66
N HIS A 380 -6.15 9.29 12.01
CA HIS A 380 -7.04 9.93 12.96
C HIS A 380 -8.47 10.00 12.42
N ARG A 381 -8.60 10.38 11.15
CA ARG A 381 -9.92 10.52 10.52
C ARG A 381 -9.89 10.16 9.04
N VAL A 382 -10.86 9.36 8.65
CA VAL A 382 -11.16 9.07 7.24
C VAL A 382 -12.59 9.50 6.96
N THR A 383 -12.79 10.25 5.88
CA THR A 383 -14.14 10.61 5.42
C THR A 383 -14.35 10.10 4.01
N ALA A 384 -15.51 9.50 3.78
CA ALA A 384 -15.94 9.03 2.46
C ALA A 384 -17.24 9.72 2.06
N THR A 385 -17.36 10.11 0.80
CA THR A 385 -18.60 10.63 0.21
C THR A 385 -19.10 9.69 -0.87
N ASN A 386 -20.43 9.53 -0.94
CA ASN A 386 -21.12 8.63 -1.86
C ASN A 386 -20.48 7.23 -1.87
N LEU A 387 -20.24 6.70 -0.68
CA LEU A 387 -19.68 5.37 -0.51
C LEU A 387 -20.71 4.33 -0.96
N ALA A 388 -20.32 3.45 -1.86
CA ALA A 388 -21.04 2.26 -2.25
C ALA A 388 -20.13 1.04 -2.04
N LEU A 389 -20.62 0.09 -1.23
CA LEU A 389 -19.98 -1.17 -0.93
C LEU A 389 -20.93 -2.29 -1.36
N GLN A 390 -20.61 -2.96 -2.46
CA GLN A 390 -21.33 -4.15 -2.89
C GLN A 390 -20.61 -5.38 -2.36
N ILE A 391 -21.30 -6.19 -1.57
CA ILE A 391 -20.78 -7.41 -0.95
C ILE A 391 -21.54 -8.60 -1.55
N GLY A 392 -20.83 -9.49 -2.25
CA GLY A 392 -21.44 -10.67 -2.87
C GLY A 392 -20.43 -11.55 -3.61
N ASP A 393 -20.92 -12.64 -4.20
CA ASP A 393 -20.04 -13.54 -4.97
C ASP A 393 -19.43 -12.78 -6.17
N PRO A 394 -18.11 -12.90 -6.41
CA PRO A 394 -17.47 -12.29 -7.56
C PRO A 394 -18.15 -12.76 -8.86
N PRO A 395 -18.16 -11.93 -9.93
CA PRO A 395 -18.60 -12.37 -11.25
C PRO A 395 -17.84 -13.66 -11.66
N PRO A 396 -18.47 -14.61 -12.37
CA PRO A 396 -17.72 -15.73 -12.95
C PRO A 396 -16.62 -15.14 -13.83
N ALA A 397 -15.40 -15.66 -13.64
CA ALA A 397 -14.21 -15.23 -14.37
C ALA A 397 -14.31 -15.49 -15.88
#